data_AF-A0A2T2SNU5-F1
#
_entry.id   AF-A0A2T2SNU5-F1
#
_cell.length_a   1.000
_cell.length_b   1.000
_cell.length_c   1.000
_cell.angle_alpha   90.00
_cell.angle_beta   90.00
_cell.angle_gamma   90.00
#
_symmetry.space_group_name_H-M   'P 1'
#
loop_
_entity.id
_entity.type
_entity.pdbx_description
1 polymer ?
#
loop_
_entity_poly.entity_id
_entity_poly.type
_entity_poly.pdbx_seq_one_letter_code
_entity_poly.pdbx_strand_id
1 'polypeptide(L)'
;MKSLEQLCNPRESIFEEDYKDTVLDITNLIDGKINARDFFETNYVTDGMRTLLREGFRRFARRSEKSTFLLTQSMGGGKTHNMIALGLLAQNPELRDEVMGP
;
A
#
# COMPACT_ATOMS: atom_id res chain seq x y z
N MET A 1 -9.75 -10.80 -30.82
CA MET A 1 -8.99 -10.16 -29.73
C MET A 1 -9.83 -9.01 -29.22
N LYS A 2 -10.12 -8.91 -27.92
CA LYS A 2 -10.92 -7.80 -27.36
C LYS A 2 -10.06 -6.54 -27.24
N SER A 3 -10.65 -5.36 -27.40
CA SER A 3 -9.95 -4.08 -27.19
C SER A 3 -9.72 -3.79 -25.71
N LEU A 4 -8.80 -2.88 -25.38
CA LEU A 4 -8.58 -2.41 -24.01
C LEU A 4 -9.87 -1.84 -23.39
N GLU A 5 -10.61 -1.04 -24.15
CA GLU A 5 -11.90 -0.48 -23.74
C GLU A 5 -12.92 -1.57 -23.37
N GLN A 6 -12.90 -2.71 -24.06
CA GLN A 6 -13.77 -3.86 -23.75
C GLN A 6 -13.32 -4.67 -22.53
N LEU A 7 -12.09 -4.47 -22.06
CA LEU A 7 -11.47 -5.23 -20.98
C LEU A 7 -11.28 -4.43 -19.70
N CYS A 8 -11.25 -3.10 -19.79
CA CYS A 8 -10.98 -2.21 -18.67
C CYS A 8 -12.15 -1.24 -18.53
N ASN A 9 -12.79 -1.23 -17.36
CA ASN A 9 -13.73 -0.17 -16.97
C ASN A 9 -12.99 0.81 -16.04
N PRO A 10 -12.68 2.04 -16.48
CA PRO A 10 -12.06 3.04 -15.61
C PRO A 10 -12.96 3.32 -14.39
N ARG A 11 -12.35 3.57 -13.23
CA ARG A 11 -13.08 4.01 -12.03
C ARG A 11 -13.64 5.41 -12.27
N GLU A 12 -14.83 5.69 -11.74
CA GLU A 12 -15.47 7.02 -11.86
C GLU A 12 -14.56 8.13 -11.33
N SER A 13 -13.82 7.85 -10.25
CA SER A 13 -12.88 8.79 -9.63
C SER A 13 -11.81 9.33 -10.57
N ILE A 14 -11.48 8.62 -11.66
CA ILE A 14 -10.46 9.07 -12.64
C ILE A 14 -10.97 10.28 -13.44
N PHE A 15 -12.28 10.47 -13.52
CA PHE A 15 -12.90 11.58 -14.27
C PHE A 15 -13.20 12.81 -13.39
N GLU A 16 -12.93 12.75 -12.08
CA GLU A 16 -13.10 13.88 -11.17
C GLU A 16 -12.00 14.93 -11.40
N GLU A 17 -12.36 16.21 -11.53
CA GLU A 17 -11.40 17.31 -11.77
C GLU A 17 -10.35 17.45 -10.65
N ASP A 18 -10.70 17.03 -9.44
CA ASP A 18 -9.83 17.05 -8.26
C ASP A 18 -9.07 15.73 -8.03
N TYR A 19 -9.13 14.77 -8.97
CA TYR A 19 -8.28 13.58 -8.95
C TYR A 19 -6.83 13.99 -9.22
N LYS A 20 -6.20 14.55 -8.20
CA LYS A 20 -4.78 14.84 -8.21
C LYS A 20 -4.10 13.50 -8.01
N ASP A 21 -3.44 13.04 -9.06
CA ASP A 21 -2.41 12.01 -9.05
C ASP A 21 -1.24 12.51 -8.17
N THR A 22 -1.51 12.62 -6.87
CA THR A 22 -0.70 13.37 -5.94
C THR A 22 0.41 12.44 -5.52
N VAL A 23 1.65 12.86 -5.75
CA VAL A 23 2.81 12.23 -5.13
C VAL A 23 2.50 12.06 -3.65
N LEU A 24 2.44 10.81 -3.20
CA LEU A 24 2.11 10.51 -1.82
C LEU A 24 3.16 11.12 -0.88
N ASP A 25 2.71 11.97 0.03
CA ASP A 25 3.52 12.49 1.12
C ASP A 25 3.35 11.60 2.35
N ILE A 26 4.47 11.15 2.93
CA ILE A 26 4.45 10.32 4.14
C ILE A 26 3.88 11.06 5.36
N THR A 27 3.92 12.40 5.37
CA THR A 27 3.33 13.20 6.45
C THR A 27 1.80 13.06 6.50
N ASN A 28 1.14 12.78 5.36
CA ASN A 28 -0.31 12.54 5.33
C ASN A 28 -0.72 11.31 6.14
N LEU A 29 0.15 10.31 6.29
CA LEU A 29 -0.07 9.17 7.17
C LEU A 29 -0.13 9.61 8.65
N ILE A 30 0.77 10.51 9.03
CA ILE A 30 0.88 11.01 10.41
C ILE A 30 -0.32 11.91 10.73
N ASP A 31 -0.72 12.74 9.76
CA ASP A 31 -1.85 13.67 9.88
C ASP A 31 -3.23 12.98 9.77
N GLY A 32 -3.28 11.67 9.51
CA GLY A 32 -4.54 10.93 9.34
C GLY A 32 -5.31 11.32 8.08
N LYS A 33 -4.63 11.84 7.05
CA LYS A 33 -5.21 12.32 5.79
C LYS A 33 -5.32 11.23 4.72
N ILE A 34 -5.08 9.98 5.08
CA ILE A 34 -5.15 8.83 4.16
C ILE A 34 -6.22 7.88 4.66
N ASN A 35 -7.26 7.65 3.84
CA ASN A 35 -8.21 6.59 4.08
C ASN A 35 -7.57 5.24 3.74
N ALA A 36 -7.47 4.36 4.74
CA ALA A 36 -6.81 3.08 4.58
C ALA A 36 -7.52 2.16 3.57
N ARG A 37 -8.86 2.15 3.57
CA ARG A 37 -9.64 1.27 2.69
C ARG A 37 -9.51 1.72 1.24
N ASP A 38 -9.66 3.02 0.98
CA ASP A 38 -9.51 3.60 -0.37
C ASP A 38 -8.09 3.40 -0.90
N PHE A 39 -7.09 3.57 -0.02
CA PHE A 39 -5.69 3.31 -0.34
C PHE A 39 -5.47 1.86 -0.77
N PHE A 40 -5.98 0.87 -0.03
CA PHE A 40 -5.78 -0.53 -0.36
C PHE A 40 -6.65 -1.03 -1.53
N GLU A 41 -7.78 -0.40 -1.80
CA GLU A 41 -8.64 -0.74 -2.94
C GLU A 41 -7.97 -0.48 -4.30
N THR A 42 -7.05 0.48 -4.33
CA THR A 42 -6.25 0.86 -5.50
C THR A 42 -4.82 0.31 -5.43
N ASN A 43 -4.47 -0.43 -4.38
CA ASN A 43 -3.14 -0.95 -4.14
C ASN A 43 -2.99 -2.39 -4.65
N TYR A 44 -1.97 -2.60 -5.48
CA TYR A 44 -1.51 -3.95 -5.79
C TYR A 44 -0.34 -4.34 -4.88
N VAL A 45 -0.56 -5.34 -4.02
CA VAL A 45 0.46 -5.87 -3.10
C VAL A 45 1.47 -6.70 -3.87
N THR A 46 2.60 -6.08 -4.21
CA THR A 46 3.74 -6.75 -4.85
C THR A 46 4.43 -7.73 -3.89
N ASP A 47 5.24 -8.64 -4.43
CA ASP A 47 6.04 -9.57 -3.59
C ASP A 47 7.04 -8.85 -2.67
N GLY A 48 7.59 -7.73 -3.15
CA GLY A 48 8.43 -6.85 -2.35
C GLY A 48 7.67 -6.24 -1.18
N MET A 49 6.47 -5.69 -1.43
CA MET A 49 5.61 -5.17 -0.38
C MET A 49 5.21 -6.26 0.61
N ARG A 50 4.79 -7.44 0.13
CA ARG A 50 4.46 -8.59 0.99
C ARG A 50 5.61 -8.96 1.93
N THR A 51 6.84 -8.94 1.41
CA THR A 51 8.05 -9.19 2.19
C THR A 51 8.28 -8.11 3.24
N LEU A 52 8.12 -6.83 2.88
CA LEU A 52 8.20 -5.73 3.85
C LEU A 52 7.18 -5.87 4.96
N LEU A 53 5.90 -6.08 4.61
CA LEU A 53 4.81 -6.20 5.57
C LEU A 53 5.06 -7.36 6.53
N ARG A 54 5.38 -8.54 6.01
CA ARG A 54 5.67 -9.72 6.83
C ARG A 54 6.83 -9.47 7.80
N GLU A 55 7.97 -8.98 7.31
CA GLU A 55 9.15 -8.76 8.17
C GLU A 55 8.93 -7.62 9.17
N GLY A 56 8.22 -6.56 8.77
CA GLY A 56 7.82 -5.46 9.66
C GLY A 56 6.94 -5.94 10.81
N PHE A 57 5.87 -6.67 10.53
CA PHE A 57 4.99 -7.21 11.57
C PHE A 57 5.67 -8.26 12.45
N ARG A 58 6.55 -9.10 11.89
CA ARG A 58 7.39 -10.00 12.70
C ARG A 58 8.28 -9.22 13.65
N ARG A 59 8.88 -8.11 13.21
CA ARG A 59 9.67 -7.23 14.08
C ARG A 59 8.81 -6.59 15.16
N PHE A 60 7.63 -6.07 14.84
CA PHE A 60 6.69 -5.50 15.82
C PHE A 60 6.26 -6.53 16.87
N ALA A 61 6.07 -7.79 16.45
CA ALA A 61 5.75 -8.90 17.34
C ALA A 61 6.97 -9.47 18.10
N ARG A 62 8.17 -8.87 17.96
CA ARG A 62 9.44 -9.38 18.53
C ARG A 62 9.78 -10.81 18.10
N ARG A 63 9.37 -11.19 16.89
CA ARG A 63 9.65 -12.49 16.25
C ARG A 63 10.74 -12.39 15.17
N SER A 64 11.44 -11.27 15.10
CA SER A 64 12.55 -11.05 14.16
C SER A 64 13.62 -10.16 14.79
N GLU A 65 14.87 -10.61 14.67
CA GLU A 65 16.08 -9.87 15.06
C GLU A 65 16.50 -8.84 14.01
N LYS A 66 15.88 -8.85 12.82
CA LYS A 66 16.20 -7.91 11.75
C LYS A 66 15.74 -6.51 12.13
N SER A 67 16.69 -5.61 12.41
CA SER A 67 16.43 -4.23 12.81
C SER A 67 16.20 -3.26 11.65
N THR A 68 16.74 -3.60 10.47
CA THR A 68 16.79 -2.69 9.32
C THR A 68 16.21 -3.37 8.08
N PHE A 69 15.41 -2.61 7.33
CA PHE A 69 14.88 -3.01 6.05
C PHE A 69 15.23 -1.94 5.01
N LEU A 70 15.94 -2.32 3.94
CA LEU A 70 16.30 -1.41 2.86
C LEU A 70 15.19 -1.44 1.80
N LEU A 71 14.54 -0.29 1.58
CA LEU A 71 13.54 -0.12 0.53
C LEU A 71 14.23 0.14 -0.81
N THR A 72 14.17 -0.84 -1.72
CA THR A 72 14.75 -0.73 -3.07
C THR A 72 13.64 -0.53 -4.11
N GLN A 73 14.01 0.02 -5.28
CA GLN A 73 13.06 0.17 -6.40
C GLN A 73 12.54 -1.18 -6.92
N SER A 74 13.33 -2.25 -6.78
CA SER A 74 12.96 -3.60 -7.22
C SER A 74 11.77 -4.22 -6.48
N MET A 75 11.34 -3.63 -5.36
CA MET A 75 10.19 -4.13 -4.59
C MET A 75 8.84 -3.83 -5.25
N GLY A 76 8.78 -2.88 -6.19
CA GLY A 76 7.52 -2.40 -6.75
C GLY A 76 6.72 -1.54 -5.76
N GLY A 77 5.72 -0.81 -6.25
CA GLY A 77 4.85 0.07 -5.45
C GLY A 77 5.46 1.43 -5.08
N GLY A 78 6.78 1.59 -5.07
CA GLY A 78 7.45 2.83 -4.67
C GLY A 78 7.79 2.86 -3.17
N LYS A 79 8.87 3.55 -2.80
CA LYS A 79 9.39 3.53 -1.42
C LYS A 79 8.41 4.15 -0.42
N THR A 80 7.92 5.35 -0.72
CA THR A 80 6.96 6.07 0.12
C THR A 80 5.66 5.30 0.27
N HIS A 81 5.15 4.75 -0.83
CA HIS A 81 3.94 3.92 -0.85
C HIS A 81 4.06 2.69 0.05
N ASN A 82 5.20 2.00 0.01
CA ASN A 82 5.48 0.86 0.88
C ASN A 82 5.52 1.25 2.37
N MET A 83 6.08 2.42 2.69
CA MET A 83 6.05 2.93 4.06
C MET A 83 4.63 3.26 4.53
N ILE A 84 3.84 3.90 3.66
CA ILE A 84 2.44 4.23 3.93
C ILE A 84 1.62 2.94 4.13
N ALA A 85 1.77 1.94 3.26
CA ALA A 85 1.09 0.66 3.38
C ALA A 85 1.37 -0.03 4.72
N LEU A 86 2.65 -0.10 5.14
CA LEU A 86 3.02 -0.68 6.43
C LEU A 86 2.41 0.11 7.60
N GLY A 87 2.46 1.44 7.54
CA GLY A 87 1.89 2.31 8.57
C GLY A 87 0.38 2.18 8.70
N LEU A 88 -0.35 2.20 7.58
CA LEU A 88 -1.80 2.05 7.54
C LEU A 88 -2.23 0.68 8.10
N LEU A 89 -1.56 -0.41 7.74
CA LEU A 89 -1.86 -1.72 8.30
C LEU A 89 -1.53 -1.83 9.80
N ALA A 90 -0.51 -1.09 10.26
CA ALA A 90 -0.20 -1.04 11.68
C ALA A 90 -1.34 -0.34 12.45
N GLN A 91 -1.90 0.75 11.89
CA GLN A 91 -3.01 1.52 12.46
C GLN A 91 -4.37 0.85 12.35
N ASN A 92 -4.59 -0.02 11.35
CA ASN A 92 -5.89 -0.63 11.03
C ASN A 92 -5.79 -2.17 11.05
N PRO A 93 -5.82 -2.81 12.24
CA PRO A 93 -5.68 -4.26 12.38
C PRO A 93 -6.68 -5.10 11.57
N GLU A 94 -7.90 -4.59 11.40
CA GLU A 94 -9.01 -5.21 10.68
C GLU A 94 -8.75 -5.37 9.18
N LEU A 95 -7.82 -4.60 8.62
CA LEU A 95 -7.44 -4.69 7.20
C LEU A 95 -6.32 -5.72 6.93
N ARG A 96 -5.71 -6.29 7.98
CA ARG A 96 -4.54 -7.17 7.81
C ARG A 96 -4.88 -8.45 7.08
N ASP A 97 -5.97 -9.11 7.43
CA ASP A 97 -6.37 -10.36 6.80
C ASP A 97 -6.75 -10.13 5.33
N GLU A 98 -7.42 -9.00 5.04
CA GLU A 98 -7.81 -8.59 3.68
C GLU A 98 -6.59 -8.34 2.79
N VAL A 99 -5.57 -7.62 3.29
CA VAL A 99 -4.42 -7.17 2.49
C VAL A 99 -3.28 -8.19 2.48
N MET A 100 -2.98 -8.81 3.61
CA MET A 100 -1.84 -9.74 3.73
C MET A 100 -2.22 -11.17 3.33
N GLY A 101 -3.50 -11.53 3.42
CA GLY A 101 -3.95 -12.91 3.28
C GLY A 101 -3.44 -13.82 4.40
N PRO A 102 -3.74 -15.13 4.34
CA PRO A 102 -3.16 -16.14 5.24
C PRO A 102 -1.64 -16.29 5.07
#